data_AF-A0A8H6U580-F1
#
_entry.id   AF-A0A8H6U580-F1
#
_cell.length_a   1.000
_cell.length_b   1.000
_cell.length_c   1.000
_cell.angle_alpha   90.00
_cell.angle_beta   90.00
_cell.angle_gamma   90.00
#
_symmetry.space_group_name_H-M   'P 1'
#
loop_
_entity.id
_entity.type
_entity.pdbx_description
1 polymer ?
#
loop_
_entity_poly.entity_id
_entity_poly.type
_entity_poly.pdbx_seq_one_letter_code
_entity_poly.pdbx_strand_id
1 'polypeptide(L)'
;MSLTEHVIPATSVTTVHSQTNDHPEAGIVAQERPIEEGLTFWDTYNPDLVKFKIEYISDTTGKKKFFEGRATENQGEEPAVFEYVDVRLSDDFNDGEDAAKTANAEYHTKHKGNAYIRILSPAVCEALRCVVDYFPGINLAQHVINIPEPFTIFVFFEKQLTEYRERLGRRPSLDQDDDSKLSSPSRCSNSFGYKHIGIVQDFVRSKVSAAVERERERHARGFATFDMLWLLYRPGSEVYLDARANGEYEPYVFEESEFSLTDGSMSNYMFSCWNLDASARYIGPSVSYQPVSRFAGEKEIVSLPLYPCEYLKFAEDVTEEDVGQIRDYFIERGKKWLQTRQNPQCYDFDGQTTTLPREQFNSLVWVDPEQFVTDSDEQRSRIIMSNFRGASGPLKLCSCARCEEDVYQHAAKARFTDFMNIKLRSDVKMTDAHYFVCSPEVWDIFFQKLEEEREATIRIMQSTKDYIQSEELRSLKWNGREIRNAFQVAVALAEAKADKDPKGKIMIKPDHIKASVQMSREFKSYITKLHKQDPSKMAASLGNRDDSYGIEPQKATARGEKKY
;
A
#
# COMPACT_ATOMS: atom_id res chain seq x y z
N MET A 1 1.18 -36.25 46.18
CA MET A 1 1.53 -37.65 45.89
C MET A 1 2.70 -37.62 44.92
N SER A 2 3.80 -38.21 45.38
CA SER A 2 5.15 -38.13 44.81
C SER A 2 5.44 -39.33 43.90
N LEU A 3 6.59 -39.24 43.21
CA LEU A 3 7.42 -40.32 42.65
C LEU A 3 7.17 -40.63 41.15
N THR A 4 8.16 -40.77 40.25
CA THR A 4 9.64 -40.75 40.34
C THR A 4 10.22 -40.84 38.93
N GLU A 5 11.36 -40.18 38.71
CA GLU A 5 12.35 -40.50 37.67
C GLU A 5 12.95 -41.91 37.88
N HIS A 6 13.41 -42.56 36.80
CA HIS A 6 14.55 -43.46 36.91
C HIS A 6 15.43 -43.46 35.65
N VAL A 7 16.72 -43.50 35.96
CA VAL A 7 17.93 -43.20 35.19
C VAL A 7 18.78 -44.48 35.21
N ILE A 8 19.16 -44.98 34.02
CA ILE A 8 20.39 -45.71 33.57
C ILE A 8 20.75 -47.05 34.32
N PRO A 9 21.50 -48.01 33.71
CA PRO A 9 22.96 -47.88 33.59
C PRO A 9 23.57 -48.37 32.25
N ALA A 10 24.73 -47.81 31.92
CA ALA A 10 25.68 -48.28 30.93
C ALA A 10 26.69 -49.27 31.57
N THR A 11 27.26 -50.17 30.77
CA THR A 11 28.53 -50.92 30.95
C THR A 11 28.62 -51.93 29.78
N SER A 12 29.74 -52.36 29.22
CA SER A 12 31.07 -51.84 28.83
C SER A 12 31.84 -53.05 28.23
N VAL A 13 33.00 -52.80 27.59
CA VAL A 13 34.07 -53.77 27.22
C VAL A 13 33.75 -54.63 25.95
N THR A 14 34.58 -54.76 24.90
CA THR A 14 36.04 -54.95 24.84
C THR A 14 36.59 -54.69 23.42
N THR A 15 37.77 -54.09 23.35
CA THR A 15 38.63 -53.87 22.17
C THR A 15 39.55 -55.07 21.91
N VAL A 16 39.74 -55.53 20.66
CA VAL A 16 41.05 -56.04 20.14
C VAL A 16 41.16 -55.79 18.62
N HIS A 17 42.31 -55.26 18.22
CA HIS A 17 42.82 -54.94 16.87
C HIS A 17 42.98 -56.13 15.91
N SER A 18 42.89 -55.88 14.59
CA SER A 18 44.06 -55.95 13.67
C SER A 18 43.74 -55.67 12.18
N GLN A 19 44.52 -54.74 11.60
CA GLN A 19 45.14 -54.75 10.26
C GLN A 19 44.27 -54.64 8.98
N THR A 20 44.22 -53.43 8.41
CA THR A 20 44.92 -52.96 7.18
C THR A 20 44.37 -53.50 5.86
N ASN A 21 43.73 -52.63 5.08
CA ASN A 21 44.13 -52.37 3.70
C ASN A 21 43.49 -51.08 3.18
N ASP A 22 44.32 -50.30 2.48
CA ASP A 22 44.07 -49.02 1.86
C ASP A 22 42.95 -49.06 0.80
N HIS A 23 42.05 -48.07 0.82
CA HIS A 23 41.80 -47.13 -0.28
C HIS A 23 40.66 -46.15 0.12
N PRO A 24 40.73 -44.88 -0.33
CA PRO A 24 39.98 -43.78 0.27
C PRO A 24 38.53 -43.72 -0.20
N GLU A 25 37.60 -43.59 0.75
CA GLU A 25 36.21 -43.24 0.50
C GLU A 25 36.10 -41.83 -0.10
N ALA A 26 35.56 -41.77 -1.31
CA ALA A 26 35.14 -40.55 -1.97
C ALA A 26 33.94 -39.95 -1.24
N GLY A 27 34.20 -39.07 -0.29
CA GLY A 27 33.23 -38.08 0.17
C GLY A 27 32.92 -37.13 -0.99
N ILE A 28 31.68 -37.17 -1.50
CA ILE A 28 31.18 -36.19 -2.47
C ILE A 28 30.94 -34.89 -1.70
N VAL A 29 32.02 -34.17 -1.46
CA VAL A 29 32.00 -32.71 -1.35
C VAL A 29 31.66 -32.24 -2.76
N ALA A 30 30.51 -31.60 -2.92
CA ALA A 30 30.22 -30.87 -4.15
C ALA A 30 31.21 -29.71 -4.24
N GLN A 31 32.41 -30.00 -4.77
CA GLN A 31 33.27 -29.01 -5.37
C GLN A 31 32.43 -28.33 -6.45
N GLU A 32 32.11 -27.07 -6.22
CA GLU A 32 31.78 -26.13 -7.28
C GLU A 32 32.86 -26.30 -8.36
N ARG A 33 32.47 -26.97 -9.45
CA ARG A 33 33.31 -27.02 -10.64
C ARG A 33 33.41 -25.57 -11.13
N PRO A 34 34.62 -25.06 -11.41
CA PRO A 34 34.75 -23.74 -11.99
C PRO A 34 34.01 -23.76 -13.32
N ILE A 35 33.02 -22.88 -13.43
CA ILE A 35 32.37 -22.54 -14.69
C ILE A 35 33.49 -22.11 -15.63
N GLU A 36 33.46 -22.66 -16.83
CA GLU A 36 34.39 -22.43 -17.94
C GLU A 36 34.81 -20.95 -18.04
N GLU A 37 36.08 -20.72 -18.33
CA GLU A 37 36.73 -19.42 -18.55
C GLU A 37 35.85 -18.51 -19.45
N GLY A 38 35.04 -17.68 -18.82
CA GLY A 38 34.07 -16.81 -19.47
C GLY A 38 34.08 -15.46 -18.76
N LEU A 39 34.26 -14.39 -19.55
CA LEU A 39 34.28 -13.00 -19.09
C LEU A 39 33.17 -12.75 -18.07
N THR A 40 33.52 -12.18 -16.91
CA THR A 40 32.52 -11.73 -15.95
C THR A 40 31.76 -10.53 -16.53
N PHE A 41 30.57 -10.20 -15.99
CA PHE A 41 29.84 -8.98 -16.41
C PHE A 41 30.76 -7.74 -16.39
N TRP A 42 31.66 -7.66 -15.42
CA TRP A 42 32.60 -6.56 -15.23
C TRP A 42 33.71 -6.49 -16.27
N ASP A 43 33.98 -7.59 -16.97
CA ASP A 43 34.95 -7.67 -18.07
C ASP A 43 34.29 -7.34 -19.42
N THR A 44 32.96 -7.40 -19.49
CA THR A 44 32.18 -7.15 -20.70
C THR A 44 32.02 -5.65 -21.00
N TYR A 45 32.03 -4.79 -19.96
CA TYR A 45 31.70 -3.37 -20.07
C TYR A 45 32.83 -2.45 -19.59
N ASN A 46 32.97 -1.28 -20.23
CA ASN A 46 34.00 -0.30 -19.90
C ASN A 46 33.85 0.18 -18.44
N PRO A 47 34.92 0.16 -17.61
CA PRO A 47 34.95 0.78 -16.28
C PRO A 47 34.39 2.20 -16.20
N ASP A 48 34.51 3.01 -17.26
CA ASP A 48 33.97 4.38 -17.30
C ASP A 48 32.43 4.40 -17.27
N LEU A 49 31.79 3.34 -17.80
CA LEU A 49 30.35 3.20 -17.91
C LEU A 49 29.73 2.51 -16.68
N VAL A 50 30.43 1.57 -16.07
CA VAL A 50 29.94 0.85 -14.89
C VAL A 50 30.96 0.91 -13.76
N LYS A 51 30.57 1.60 -12.69
CA LYS A 51 31.42 1.85 -11.52
C LYS A 51 31.12 0.86 -10.41
N PHE A 52 32.14 0.56 -9.60
CA PHE A 52 32.02 -0.30 -8.42
C PHE A 52 32.55 0.40 -7.19
N LYS A 53 31.77 0.38 -6.11
CA LYS A 53 32.07 1.04 -4.85
C LYS A 53 31.71 0.13 -3.69
N ILE A 54 32.48 0.22 -2.60
CA ILE A 54 32.13 -0.42 -1.32
C ILE A 54 31.78 0.69 -0.33
N GLU A 55 30.62 0.56 0.31
CA GLU A 55 30.15 1.43 1.39
C GLU A 55 30.22 0.66 2.71
N TYR A 56 31.05 1.14 3.63
CA TYR A 56 31.13 0.63 4.98
C TYR A 56 30.21 1.45 5.89
N ILE A 57 29.33 0.78 6.61
CA ILE A 57 28.41 1.41 7.58
C ILE A 57 28.76 0.87 8.96
N SER A 58 29.04 1.76 9.92
CA SER A 58 29.22 1.36 11.33
C SER A 58 27.89 0.84 11.88
N ASP A 59 27.93 -0.33 12.53
CA ASP A 59 26.77 -0.97 13.14
C ASP A 59 26.24 -0.24 14.39
N THR A 60 27.08 0.52 15.08
CA THR A 60 26.75 1.24 16.32
C THR A 60 26.43 2.72 16.10
N THR A 61 27.16 3.39 15.20
CA THR A 61 27.02 4.84 14.99
C THR A 61 26.31 5.22 13.69
N GLY A 62 26.13 4.27 12.76
CA GLY A 62 25.55 4.52 11.44
C GLY A 62 26.39 5.44 10.54
N LYS A 63 27.62 5.78 10.96
CA LYS A 63 28.59 6.53 10.16
C LYS A 63 28.91 5.74 8.89
N LYS A 64 29.21 6.45 7.80
CA LYS A 64 29.50 5.87 6.48
C LYS A 64 30.90 6.23 6.01
N LYS A 65 31.65 5.24 5.53
CA LYS A 65 32.92 5.42 4.81
C LYS A 65 32.88 4.69 3.48
N PHE A 66 33.70 5.15 2.54
CA PHE A 66 33.65 4.70 1.16
C PHE A 66 35.01 4.21 0.70
N PHE A 67 35.00 3.15 -0.11
CA PHE A 67 36.16 2.69 -0.86
C PHE A 67 35.79 2.62 -2.35
N GLU A 68 36.58 3.28 -3.20
CA GLU A 68 36.39 3.30 -4.65
C GLU A 68 37.19 2.16 -5.29
N GLY A 69 36.52 1.07 -5.65
CA GLY A 69 37.18 -0.11 -6.23
C GLY A 69 37.50 0.02 -7.72
N ARG A 70 36.79 0.90 -8.44
CA ARG A 70 36.99 1.15 -9.88
C ARG A 70 36.51 2.55 -10.24
N ALA A 71 37.37 3.56 -10.10
CA ALA A 71 37.09 4.93 -10.50
C ALA A 71 38.18 5.45 -11.44
N THR A 72 37.77 5.79 -12.66
CA THR A 72 38.54 6.57 -13.62
C THR A 72 37.93 7.98 -13.69
N GLU A 73 38.77 9.02 -13.81
CA GLU A 73 38.29 10.37 -14.08
C GLU A 73 37.54 10.37 -15.42
N ASN A 74 36.26 10.73 -15.38
CA ASN A 74 35.41 10.69 -16.56
C ASN A 74 35.79 11.85 -17.50
N GLN A 75 36.53 11.57 -18.57
CA GLN A 75 36.93 12.56 -19.59
C GLN A 75 36.14 12.43 -20.90
N GLY A 76 35.16 11.51 -20.98
CA GLY A 76 34.36 11.25 -22.19
C GLY A 76 33.05 12.04 -22.28
N GLU A 77 32.50 12.17 -23.50
CA GLU A 77 31.17 12.76 -23.76
C GLU A 77 30.00 11.86 -23.33
N GLU A 78 30.20 10.55 -23.19
CA GLU A 78 29.18 9.57 -22.75
C GLU A 78 29.11 9.48 -21.22
N PRO A 79 27.95 9.70 -20.58
CA PRO A 79 27.83 9.63 -19.13
C PRO A 79 27.88 8.18 -18.63
N ALA A 80 28.41 8.00 -17.41
CA ALA A 80 28.36 6.70 -16.73
C ALA A 80 26.92 6.19 -16.60
N VAL A 81 26.74 4.87 -16.68
CA VAL A 81 25.42 4.23 -16.65
C VAL A 81 24.93 4.07 -15.22
N PHE A 82 25.70 3.35 -14.41
CA PHE A 82 25.40 3.16 -12.99
C PHE A 82 26.66 2.88 -12.16
N GLU A 83 26.53 3.08 -10.86
CA GLU A 83 27.49 2.66 -9.85
C GLU A 83 26.84 1.56 -8.99
N TYR A 84 27.45 0.38 -8.93
CA TYR A 84 27.06 -0.65 -7.98
C TYR A 84 27.76 -0.40 -6.65
N VAL A 85 26.98 -0.33 -5.58
CA VAL A 85 27.45 -0.10 -4.22
C VAL A 85 27.25 -1.37 -3.40
N ASP A 86 28.35 -2.04 -3.08
CA ASP A 86 28.38 -3.16 -2.12
C ASP A 86 28.37 -2.60 -0.70
N VAL A 87 27.32 -2.86 0.06
CA VAL A 87 27.17 -2.34 1.43
C VAL A 87 27.69 -3.37 2.42
N ARG A 88 28.56 -2.94 3.33
CA ARG A 88 29.20 -3.78 4.36
C ARG A 88 29.02 -3.14 5.73
N LEU A 89 28.51 -3.92 6.69
CA LEU A 89 28.44 -3.52 8.08
C LEU A 89 29.78 -3.79 8.76
N SER A 90 30.34 -2.77 9.42
CA SER A 90 31.69 -2.77 10.00
C SER A 90 31.64 -2.33 11.46
N ASP A 91 32.73 -2.57 12.18
CA ASP A 91 33.05 -1.90 13.45
C ASP A 91 33.12 -0.38 13.30
N ASP A 92 33.00 0.32 14.43
CA ASP A 92 33.18 1.76 14.51
C ASP A 92 34.53 2.23 13.95
N PHE A 93 34.48 3.34 13.23
CA PHE A 93 35.68 3.93 12.64
C PHE A 93 36.49 4.69 13.70
N ASN A 94 37.78 4.40 13.79
CA ASN A 94 38.71 5.24 14.55
C ASN A 94 38.89 6.59 13.84
N ASP A 95 38.40 7.67 14.45
CA ASP A 95 38.47 9.05 13.92
C ASP A 95 39.75 9.80 14.36
N GLY A 96 40.84 9.10 14.72
CA GLY A 96 42.12 9.70 15.14
C GLY A 96 42.95 10.32 13.99
N GLU A 97 44.02 11.06 14.33
CA GLU A 97 44.86 11.87 13.41
C GLU A 97 45.45 11.12 12.19
N ASP A 98 45.45 9.78 12.17
CA ASP A 98 45.85 8.97 11.01
C ASP A 98 44.74 8.76 9.96
N ALA A 99 43.51 9.25 10.19
CA ALA A 99 42.36 9.05 9.29
C ALA A 99 42.59 9.55 7.85
N ALA A 100 43.41 10.60 7.66
CA ALA A 100 43.73 11.14 6.34
C ALA A 100 44.67 10.23 5.51
N LYS A 101 45.41 9.30 6.14
CA LYS A 101 46.29 8.35 5.44
C LYS A 101 45.59 7.04 5.07
N THR A 102 44.35 6.84 5.50
CA THR A 102 43.60 5.57 5.42
C THR A 102 42.27 5.72 4.65
N ALA A 103 42.16 6.72 3.78
CA ALA A 103 40.95 7.00 3.01
C ALA A 103 40.57 5.87 2.02
N ASN A 104 41.54 5.04 1.61
CA ASN A 104 41.37 3.91 0.70
C ASN A 104 41.73 2.55 1.33
N ALA A 105 41.59 2.39 2.65
CA ALA A 105 41.78 1.08 3.26
C ALA A 105 40.45 0.33 3.38
N GLU A 106 40.50 -0.98 3.15
CA GLU A 106 39.38 -1.87 3.45
C GLU A 106 39.19 -1.99 4.96
N TYR A 107 37.93 -1.92 5.41
CA TYR A 107 37.56 -2.09 6.81
C TYR A 107 37.10 -3.54 7.07
N HIS A 108 37.25 -4.00 8.30
CA HIS A 108 36.75 -5.29 8.73
C HIS A 108 35.23 -5.37 8.52
N THR A 109 34.76 -6.42 7.85
CA THR A 109 33.34 -6.62 7.55
C THR A 109 32.76 -7.64 8.53
N LYS A 110 31.77 -7.23 9.32
CA LYS A 110 31.00 -8.14 10.18
C LYS A 110 29.97 -8.91 9.37
N HIS A 111 29.12 -8.16 8.65
CA HIS A 111 27.99 -8.71 7.90
C HIS A 111 27.78 -7.94 6.59
N LYS A 112 27.20 -8.61 5.60
CA LYS A 112 26.80 -7.97 4.34
C LYS A 112 25.53 -7.14 4.56
N GLY A 113 25.55 -5.89 4.14
CA GLY A 113 24.36 -5.02 4.08
C GLY A 113 23.59 -5.18 2.77
N ASN A 114 22.54 -4.38 2.59
CA ASN A 114 21.76 -4.41 1.36
C ASN A 114 22.48 -3.59 0.26
N ALA A 115 23.03 -4.28 -0.74
CA ALA A 115 23.66 -3.64 -1.87
C ALA A 115 22.63 -2.94 -2.77
N TYR A 116 23.07 -1.98 -3.57
CA TYR A 116 22.17 -1.24 -4.45
C TYR A 116 22.91 -0.69 -5.67
N ILE A 117 22.17 -0.35 -6.72
CA ILE A 117 22.70 0.38 -7.88
C ILE A 117 22.24 1.83 -7.86
N ARG A 118 23.15 2.75 -8.15
CA ARG A 118 22.89 4.17 -8.37
C ARG A 118 22.84 4.43 -9.86
N ILE A 119 21.67 4.69 -10.41
CA ILE A 119 21.51 4.99 -11.83
C ILE A 119 22.00 6.41 -12.09
N LEU A 120 23.11 6.51 -12.82
CA LEU A 120 23.76 7.78 -13.16
C LEU A 120 23.32 8.29 -14.54
N SER A 121 22.92 7.38 -15.43
CA SER A 121 22.48 7.76 -16.77
C SER A 121 21.12 8.47 -16.74
N PRO A 122 21.04 9.71 -17.25
CA PRO A 122 19.77 10.42 -17.38
C PRO A 122 18.75 9.64 -18.23
N ALA A 123 19.20 9.03 -19.34
CA ALA A 123 18.33 8.27 -20.23
C ALA A 123 17.67 7.05 -19.56
N VAL A 124 18.39 6.36 -18.66
CA VAL A 124 17.82 5.24 -17.90
C VAL A 124 16.83 5.75 -16.85
N CYS A 125 17.16 6.84 -16.14
CA CYS A 125 16.24 7.46 -15.20
C CYS A 125 14.94 7.91 -15.89
N GLU A 126 15.04 8.46 -17.11
CA GLU A 126 13.88 8.88 -17.89
C GLU A 126 13.06 7.69 -18.39
N ALA A 127 13.71 6.60 -18.80
CA ALA A 127 13.02 5.36 -19.15
C ALA A 127 12.18 4.85 -17.98
N LEU A 128 12.72 4.83 -16.76
CA LEU A 128 11.98 4.44 -15.57
C LEU A 128 10.76 5.36 -15.33
N ARG A 129 10.90 6.68 -15.45
CA ARG A 129 9.77 7.62 -15.31
C ARG A 129 8.70 7.47 -16.38
N CYS A 130 9.08 7.06 -17.59
CA CYS A 130 8.14 6.84 -18.68
C CYS A 130 7.43 5.49 -18.57
N VAL A 131 8.07 4.48 -17.99
CA VAL A 131 7.57 3.09 -17.99
C VAL A 131 6.81 2.73 -16.71
N VAL A 132 7.25 3.27 -15.58
CA VAL A 132 6.72 2.90 -14.27
C VAL A 132 5.45 3.71 -13.99
N ASP A 133 4.34 3.02 -13.84
CA ASP A 133 3.02 3.60 -13.56
C ASP A 133 2.73 3.71 -12.06
N TYR A 134 3.29 2.80 -11.25
CA TYR A 134 3.13 2.77 -9.80
C TYR A 134 4.28 2.00 -9.13
N PHE A 135 5.10 2.68 -8.33
CA PHE A 135 6.19 2.08 -7.55
C PHE A 135 6.64 2.98 -6.38
N PRO A 136 5.83 3.10 -5.32
CA PRO A 136 6.05 4.09 -4.26
C PRO A 136 7.34 3.89 -3.44
N GLY A 137 7.82 2.64 -3.35
CA GLY A 137 9.05 2.30 -2.60
C GLY A 137 10.35 2.84 -3.22
N ILE A 138 10.32 3.42 -4.43
CA ILE A 138 11.48 4.08 -5.04
C ILE A 138 11.11 5.48 -5.50
N ASN A 139 11.88 6.47 -5.05
CA ASN A 139 11.70 7.86 -5.45
C ASN A 139 12.31 8.12 -6.84
N LEU A 140 11.46 8.08 -7.88
CA LEU A 140 11.87 8.34 -9.27
C LEU A 140 12.08 9.83 -9.59
N ALA A 141 11.70 10.76 -8.71
CA ALA A 141 11.87 12.20 -8.93
C ALA A 141 13.33 12.65 -8.86
N GLN A 142 14.20 11.86 -8.22
CA GLN A 142 15.61 12.20 -8.04
C GLN A 142 16.38 12.12 -9.37
N HIS A 143 17.39 12.97 -9.54
CA HIS A 143 18.28 12.93 -10.71
C HIS A 143 19.06 11.62 -10.79
N VAL A 144 19.53 11.12 -9.64
CA VAL A 144 20.17 9.81 -9.46
C VAL A 144 19.19 8.94 -8.70
N ILE A 145 18.80 7.81 -9.29
CA ILE A 145 17.83 6.89 -8.69
C ILE A 145 18.59 5.73 -8.05
N ASN A 146 18.39 5.51 -6.76
CA ASN A 146 18.97 4.39 -6.02
C ASN A 146 18.00 3.21 -6.05
N ILE A 147 18.49 2.03 -6.43
CA ILE A 147 17.68 0.82 -6.58
C ILE A 147 18.33 -0.30 -5.79
N PRO A 148 17.74 -0.70 -4.64
CA PRO A 148 18.29 -1.76 -3.79
C PRO A 148 18.21 -3.13 -4.46
N GLU A 149 19.11 -4.05 -4.10
CA GLU A 149 18.96 -5.47 -4.38
C GLU A 149 17.61 -5.96 -3.78
N PRO A 150 16.85 -6.82 -4.47
CA PRO A 150 17.16 -7.55 -5.71
C PRO A 150 16.79 -6.83 -7.02
N PHE A 151 16.79 -5.49 -7.04
CA PHE A 151 16.49 -4.65 -8.20
C PHE A 151 15.06 -4.84 -8.74
N THR A 152 14.11 -4.95 -7.80
CA THR A 152 12.70 -5.29 -8.02
C THR A 152 12.04 -4.52 -9.16
N ILE A 153 12.28 -3.21 -9.27
CA ILE A 153 11.71 -2.35 -10.32
C ILE A 153 12.11 -2.80 -11.74
N PHE A 154 13.35 -3.26 -11.94
CA PHE A 154 13.80 -3.77 -13.24
C PHE A 154 13.20 -5.14 -13.56
N VAL A 155 12.94 -5.96 -12.54
CA VAL A 155 12.33 -7.28 -12.70
C VAL A 155 10.84 -7.15 -13.05
N PHE A 156 10.10 -6.27 -12.36
CA PHE A 156 8.67 -6.08 -12.61
C PHE A 156 8.35 -5.37 -13.92
N PHE A 157 9.22 -4.45 -14.35
CA PHE A 157 9.04 -3.66 -15.57
C PHE A 157 9.96 -4.10 -16.72
N GLU A 158 10.53 -5.32 -16.65
CA GLU A 158 11.48 -5.84 -17.64
C GLU A 158 10.92 -5.76 -19.07
N LYS A 159 9.67 -6.21 -19.26
CA LYS A 159 8.99 -6.21 -20.56
C LYS A 159 8.82 -4.79 -21.09
N GLN A 160 8.27 -3.89 -20.27
CA GLN A 160 7.97 -2.52 -20.67
C GLN A 160 9.26 -1.72 -20.93
N LEU A 161 10.33 -1.96 -20.17
CA LEU A 161 11.65 -1.38 -20.42
C LEU A 161 12.28 -1.90 -21.71
N THR A 162 12.09 -3.19 -22.03
CA THR A 162 12.54 -3.76 -23.30
C THR A 162 11.79 -3.14 -24.48
N GLU A 163 10.46 -3.02 -24.40
CA GLU A 163 9.66 -2.33 -25.42
C GLU A 163 10.08 -0.86 -25.58
N TYR A 164 10.35 -0.16 -24.47
CA TYR A 164 10.88 1.21 -24.49
C TYR A 164 12.23 1.29 -25.20
N ARG A 165 13.15 0.38 -24.86
CA ARG A 165 14.47 0.27 -25.49
C ARG A 165 14.34 0.03 -26.99
N GLU A 166 13.48 -0.89 -27.41
CA GLU A 166 13.27 -1.19 -28.83
C GLU A 166 12.73 0.01 -29.62
N ARG A 167 11.81 0.80 -29.04
CA ARG A 167 11.34 2.06 -29.66
C ARG A 167 12.49 3.04 -29.90
N LEU A 168 13.40 3.20 -28.94
CA LEU A 168 14.61 4.01 -29.14
C LEU A 168 15.57 3.46 -30.21
N GLY A 169 15.51 2.16 -30.50
CA GLY A 169 16.35 1.49 -31.49
C GLY A 169 15.87 1.67 -32.94
N ARG A 170 14.59 2.01 -33.16
CA ARG A 170 14.03 2.23 -34.51
C ARG A 170 14.66 3.49 -35.12
N ARG A 171 15.62 3.33 -36.03
CA ARG A 171 16.02 4.40 -36.96
C ARG A 171 15.00 4.45 -38.09
N PRO A 172 14.62 5.63 -38.61
CA PRO A 172 14.00 5.70 -39.91
C PRO A 172 14.97 5.07 -40.93
N SER A 173 14.46 4.21 -41.81
CA SER A 173 15.15 3.88 -43.04
C SER A 173 15.41 5.19 -43.77
N LEU A 174 16.67 5.64 -43.78
CA LEU A 174 17.11 6.74 -44.62
C LEU A 174 16.99 6.25 -46.07
N ASP A 175 15.98 6.74 -46.78
CA ASP A 175 16.16 6.97 -48.21
C ASP A 175 17.38 7.90 -48.33
N GLN A 176 18.39 7.40 -49.01
CA GLN A 176 19.55 8.18 -49.43
C GLN A 176 19.02 9.41 -50.19
N ASP A 177 19.60 10.60 -49.96
CA ASP A 177 19.46 11.81 -50.79
C ASP A 177 18.76 13.06 -50.21
N ASP A 178 18.82 13.36 -48.90
CA ASP A 178 18.70 14.78 -48.47
C ASP A 178 19.51 15.11 -47.20
N ASP A 179 20.83 15.22 -47.39
CA ASP A 179 21.81 15.63 -46.36
C ASP A 179 21.69 17.11 -45.94
N SER A 180 20.68 17.85 -46.41
CA SER A 180 20.59 19.30 -46.25
C SER A 180 19.48 19.80 -45.31
N LYS A 181 18.64 18.90 -44.75
CA LYS A 181 17.56 19.25 -43.80
C LYS A 181 17.54 18.44 -42.51
N LEU A 182 18.63 17.74 -42.19
CA LEU A 182 18.79 17.11 -40.88
C LEU A 182 19.42 18.12 -39.93
N SER A 183 18.59 18.78 -39.13
CA SER A 183 19.03 19.41 -37.89
C SER A 183 19.74 18.35 -37.05
N SER A 184 21.07 18.40 -37.08
CA SER A 184 22.07 17.62 -36.33
C SER A 184 21.51 16.45 -35.49
N PRO A 185 21.72 15.16 -35.88
CA PRO A 185 21.39 14.00 -35.04
C PRO A 185 22.26 13.90 -33.77
N SER A 186 23.15 14.86 -33.53
CA SER A 186 24.20 14.87 -32.50
C SER A 186 23.81 15.52 -31.16
N ARG A 187 22.53 15.84 -30.89
CA ARG A 187 22.12 16.44 -29.59
C ARG A 187 20.85 15.88 -28.95
N CYS A 188 20.41 14.67 -29.31
CA CYS A 188 19.34 14.01 -28.58
C CYS A 188 19.85 13.46 -27.24
N SER A 189 19.35 13.99 -26.11
CA SER A 189 19.71 13.53 -24.75
C SER A 189 19.41 12.03 -24.51
N ASN A 190 18.50 11.45 -25.30
CA ASN A 190 18.14 10.03 -25.22
C ASN A 190 18.94 9.13 -26.19
N SER A 191 19.94 9.68 -26.88
CA SER A 191 20.77 8.94 -27.85
C SER A 191 21.43 7.69 -27.26
N PHE A 192 21.85 7.75 -25.99
CA PHE A 192 22.45 6.62 -25.28
C PHE A 192 21.44 5.64 -24.68
N GLY A 193 20.14 5.94 -24.71
CA GLY A 193 19.11 5.17 -23.99
C GLY A 193 19.07 3.69 -24.39
N TYR A 194 19.18 3.38 -25.70
CA TYR A 194 19.19 2.00 -26.16
C TYR A 194 20.32 1.16 -25.54
N LYS A 195 21.54 1.72 -25.54
CA LYS A 195 22.75 1.08 -25.01
C LYS A 195 22.69 0.97 -23.50
N HIS A 196 22.38 2.08 -22.82
CA HIS A 196 22.42 2.16 -21.36
C HIS A 196 21.36 1.27 -20.69
N ILE A 197 20.14 1.22 -21.23
CA ILE A 197 19.10 0.31 -20.72
C ILE A 197 19.55 -1.15 -20.87
N GLY A 198 20.18 -1.51 -21.99
CA GLY A 198 20.72 -2.85 -22.20
C GLY A 198 21.77 -3.26 -21.16
N ILE A 199 22.71 -2.37 -20.86
CA ILE A 199 23.76 -2.63 -19.85
C ILE A 199 23.14 -2.91 -18.47
N VAL A 200 22.13 -2.14 -18.06
CA VAL A 200 21.46 -2.36 -16.77
C VAL A 200 20.64 -3.65 -16.77
N GLN A 201 19.93 -3.96 -17.86
CA GLN A 201 19.18 -5.21 -18.00
C GLN A 201 20.09 -6.44 -17.93
N ASP A 202 21.25 -6.41 -18.58
CA ASP A 202 22.21 -7.50 -18.54
C ASP A 202 22.80 -7.69 -17.14
N PHE A 203 23.08 -6.58 -16.44
CA PHE A 203 23.52 -6.62 -15.04
C PHE A 203 22.49 -7.31 -14.14
N VAL A 204 21.24 -6.84 -14.17
CA VAL A 204 20.16 -7.39 -13.34
C VAL A 204 19.93 -8.86 -13.69
N ARG A 205 19.87 -9.21 -14.99
CA ARG A 205 19.72 -10.60 -15.43
C ARG A 205 20.85 -11.50 -14.92
N SER A 206 22.10 -11.05 -14.94
CA SER A 206 23.22 -11.83 -14.42
C SER A 206 23.10 -12.14 -12.92
N LYS A 207 22.40 -11.30 -12.16
CA LYS A 207 22.27 -11.42 -10.70
C LYS A 207 21.05 -12.23 -10.25
N VAL A 208 19.89 -12.01 -10.87
CA VAL A 208 18.62 -12.51 -10.31
C VAL A 208 17.82 -13.44 -11.22
N SER A 209 18.12 -13.52 -12.53
CA SER A 209 17.26 -14.22 -13.50
C SER A 209 16.99 -15.70 -13.14
N ALA A 210 18.03 -16.47 -12.81
CA ALA A 210 17.89 -17.88 -12.48
C ALA A 210 17.05 -18.14 -11.22
N ALA A 211 17.04 -17.21 -10.26
CA ALA A 211 16.18 -17.30 -9.08
C ALA A 211 14.74 -16.89 -9.41
N VAL A 212 14.57 -15.81 -10.18
CA VAL A 212 13.26 -15.29 -10.62
C VAL A 212 12.50 -16.31 -11.46
N GLU A 213 13.14 -16.95 -12.44
CA GLU A 213 12.44 -17.90 -13.32
C GLU A 213 11.99 -19.16 -12.56
N ARG A 214 12.84 -19.70 -11.69
CA ARG A 214 12.46 -20.81 -10.80
C ARG A 214 11.28 -20.44 -9.89
N GLU A 215 11.24 -19.22 -9.39
CA GLU A 215 10.13 -18.77 -8.55
C GLU A 215 8.85 -18.56 -9.37
N ARG A 216 8.94 -18.00 -10.58
CA ARG A 216 7.78 -17.87 -11.48
C ARG A 216 7.15 -19.23 -11.80
N GLU A 217 7.96 -20.26 -12.02
CA GLU A 217 7.50 -21.64 -12.20
C GLU A 217 6.83 -22.22 -10.94
N ARG A 218 7.29 -21.84 -9.73
CA ARG A 218 6.61 -22.20 -8.47
C ARG A 218 5.27 -21.49 -8.33
N HIS A 219 5.23 -20.19 -8.58
CA HIS A 219 3.98 -19.40 -8.54
C HIS A 219 2.94 -19.96 -9.51
N ALA A 220 3.35 -20.39 -10.71
CA ALA A 220 2.46 -21.03 -11.68
C ALA A 220 1.82 -22.33 -11.16
N ARG A 221 2.39 -22.96 -10.13
CA ARG A 221 1.85 -24.13 -9.44
C ARG A 221 1.12 -23.80 -8.13
N GLY A 222 1.02 -22.52 -7.76
CA GLY A 222 0.34 -22.09 -6.53
C GLY A 222 1.22 -22.07 -5.28
N PHE A 223 2.55 -22.15 -5.41
CA PHE A 223 3.50 -22.18 -4.28
C PHE A 223 4.48 -21.02 -4.33
N ALA A 224 4.93 -20.55 -3.16
CA ALA A 224 5.95 -19.51 -3.02
C ALA A 224 6.97 -19.87 -1.94
N THR A 225 8.15 -19.26 -2.01
CA THR A 225 9.21 -19.37 -1.01
C THR A 225 9.45 -18.03 -0.33
N PHE A 226 9.88 -18.08 0.94
CA PHE A 226 10.05 -16.86 1.73
C PHE A 226 11.02 -15.87 1.07
N ASP A 227 12.22 -16.30 0.67
CA ASP A 227 13.28 -15.43 0.13
C ASP A 227 12.89 -14.69 -1.17
N MET A 228 11.84 -15.16 -1.85
CA MET A 228 11.37 -14.61 -3.11
C MET A 228 9.95 -14.05 -3.02
N LEU A 229 9.38 -13.86 -1.82
CA LEU A 229 8.04 -13.29 -1.66
C LEU A 229 7.91 -11.91 -2.31
N TRP A 230 8.98 -11.13 -2.32
CA TRP A 230 8.99 -9.84 -3.03
C TRP A 230 8.56 -9.98 -4.49
N LEU A 231 8.80 -11.12 -5.16
CA LEU A 231 8.42 -11.35 -6.56
C LEU A 231 6.92 -11.66 -6.69
N LEU A 232 6.31 -12.27 -5.68
CA LEU A 232 4.88 -12.56 -5.63
C LEU A 232 4.06 -11.27 -5.56
N TYR A 233 4.54 -10.28 -4.79
CA TYR A 233 3.81 -9.03 -4.55
C TYR A 233 4.32 -7.88 -5.42
N ARG A 234 3.72 -7.75 -6.60
CA ARG A 234 3.96 -6.59 -7.46
C ARG A 234 3.23 -5.35 -6.91
N PRO A 235 3.89 -4.18 -6.76
CA PRO A 235 3.22 -2.93 -6.43
C PRO A 235 2.05 -2.61 -7.37
N GLY A 236 0.91 -2.24 -6.78
CA GLY A 236 -0.33 -1.94 -7.49
C GLY A 236 -1.14 -3.16 -7.89
N SER A 237 -0.78 -4.36 -7.43
CA SER A 237 -1.61 -5.56 -7.54
C SER A 237 -2.72 -5.55 -6.50
N GLU A 238 -3.86 -6.13 -6.84
CA GLU A 238 -4.94 -6.39 -5.89
C GLU A 238 -4.57 -7.63 -5.05
N VAL A 239 -4.71 -7.53 -3.73
CA VAL A 239 -4.37 -8.59 -2.77
C VAL A 239 -5.51 -8.81 -1.79
N TYR A 240 -5.66 -10.05 -1.33
CA TYR A 240 -6.50 -10.41 -0.19
C TYR A 240 -5.66 -10.45 1.07
N LEU A 241 -6.15 -9.82 2.12
CA LEU A 241 -5.51 -9.75 3.43
C LEU A 241 -6.47 -10.21 4.53
N ASP A 242 -6.11 -11.26 5.24
CA ASP A 242 -6.68 -11.61 6.54
C ASP A 242 -5.97 -10.81 7.64
N ALA A 243 -6.36 -9.53 7.78
CA ALA A 243 -5.77 -8.61 8.75
C ALA A 243 -6.02 -9.04 10.22
N ARG A 244 -6.91 -10.01 10.43
CA ARG A 244 -7.47 -10.37 11.73
C ARG A 244 -7.08 -11.78 12.17
N ALA A 245 -6.39 -12.53 11.30
CA ALA A 245 -6.03 -13.94 11.49
C ALA A 245 -7.24 -14.82 11.84
N ASN A 246 -8.40 -14.54 11.24
CA ASN A 246 -9.65 -15.28 11.47
C ASN A 246 -10.25 -15.89 10.19
N GLY A 247 -9.51 -15.85 9.07
CA GLY A 247 -9.95 -16.31 7.76
C GLY A 247 -10.86 -15.31 7.02
N GLU A 248 -11.10 -14.11 7.56
CA GLU A 248 -11.84 -13.05 6.87
C GLU A 248 -10.88 -12.22 6.02
N TYR A 249 -10.83 -12.56 4.74
CA TYR A 249 -10.00 -11.85 3.78
C TYR A 249 -10.68 -10.60 3.25
N GLU A 250 -9.92 -9.51 3.20
CA GLU A 250 -10.37 -8.22 2.71
C GLU A 250 -9.50 -7.76 1.54
N PRO A 251 -10.07 -7.06 0.55
CA PRO A 251 -9.34 -6.59 -0.62
C PRO A 251 -8.55 -5.31 -0.32
N TYR A 252 -7.28 -5.33 -0.70
CA TYR A 252 -6.34 -4.22 -0.63
C TYR A 252 -5.60 -4.08 -1.97
N VAL A 253 -4.91 -2.96 -2.14
CA VAL A 253 -3.87 -2.80 -3.15
C VAL A 253 -2.51 -2.88 -2.48
N PHE A 254 -1.62 -3.72 -3.02
CA PHE A 254 -0.26 -3.83 -2.53
C PHE A 254 0.55 -2.59 -2.85
N GLU A 255 1.24 -2.02 -1.87
CA GLU A 255 2.02 -0.79 -2.01
C GLU A 255 3.50 -1.10 -2.22
N GLU A 256 4.12 -1.74 -1.23
CA GLU A 256 5.56 -2.01 -1.23
C GLU A 256 5.93 -3.16 -0.30
N SER A 257 7.10 -3.74 -0.58
CA SER A 257 7.77 -4.71 0.27
C SER A 257 9.06 -4.12 0.81
N GLU A 258 9.16 -3.98 2.12
CA GLU A 258 10.42 -3.73 2.82
C GLU A 258 10.91 -5.04 3.47
N PHE A 259 12.22 -5.17 3.65
CA PHE A 259 12.79 -6.33 4.33
C PHE A 259 14.01 -5.95 5.15
N SER A 260 14.27 -6.73 6.20
CA SER A 260 15.50 -6.62 6.97
C SER A 260 16.45 -7.77 6.64
N LEU A 261 17.74 -7.48 6.73
CA LEU A 261 18.80 -8.47 6.62
C LEU A 261 19.35 -8.78 8.02
N THR A 262 19.56 -10.07 8.29
CA THR A 262 20.28 -10.58 9.45
C THR A 262 21.35 -11.54 8.93
N ASP A 263 22.62 -11.25 9.22
CA ASP A 263 23.77 -12.01 8.69
C ASP A 263 23.77 -12.18 7.16
N GLY A 264 23.33 -11.14 6.44
CA GLY A 264 23.24 -11.14 4.97
C GLY A 264 22.07 -11.95 4.40
N SER A 265 21.24 -12.56 5.25
CA SER A 265 20.03 -13.29 4.85
C SER A 265 18.78 -12.52 5.23
N MET A 266 17.73 -12.64 4.43
CA MET A 266 16.47 -11.96 4.70
C MET A 266 15.76 -12.56 5.91
N SER A 267 15.46 -11.74 6.91
CA SER A 267 14.93 -12.23 8.20
C SER A 267 13.44 -11.96 8.38
N ASN A 268 12.94 -10.85 7.87
CA ASN A 268 11.52 -10.51 7.86
C ASN A 268 11.15 -9.63 6.66
N TYR A 269 9.88 -9.65 6.30
CA TYR A 269 9.29 -8.60 5.46
C TYR A 269 8.37 -7.71 6.29
N MET A 270 8.27 -6.46 5.87
CA MET A 270 7.17 -5.57 6.19
C MET A 270 6.47 -5.23 4.88
N PHE A 271 5.22 -5.68 4.74
CA PHE A 271 4.39 -5.38 3.59
C PHE A 271 3.47 -4.22 3.90
N SER A 272 3.43 -3.24 3.01
CA SER A 272 2.47 -2.14 3.06
C SER A 272 1.41 -2.38 2.00
N CYS A 273 0.14 -2.23 2.37
CA CYS A 273 -0.99 -2.31 1.46
C CYS A 273 -2.05 -1.31 1.89
N TRP A 274 -2.90 -0.87 0.99
CA TRP A 274 -3.93 0.12 1.32
C TRP A 274 -5.30 -0.30 0.81
N ASN A 275 -6.33 0.10 1.54
CA ASN A 275 -7.72 0.07 1.11
C ASN A 275 -8.30 1.49 1.22
N LEU A 276 -9.51 1.73 0.70
CA LEU A 276 -10.17 3.03 0.82
C LEU A 276 -10.90 3.14 2.16
N ASP A 277 -10.63 4.22 2.89
CA ASP A 277 -11.42 4.63 4.06
C ASP A 277 -11.90 6.08 3.89
N ALA A 278 -12.77 6.52 4.79
CA ALA A 278 -13.38 7.84 4.77
C ALA A 278 -13.12 8.61 6.06
N SER A 279 -12.66 9.84 5.89
CA SER A 279 -12.74 10.90 6.88
C SER A 279 -14.13 11.53 6.84
N ALA A 280 -14.39 12.54 7.67
CA ALA A 280 -15.64 13.31 7.63
C ALA A 280 -15.94 13.94 6.25
N ARG A 281 -14.91 14.20 5.43
CA ARG A 281 -15.03 14.98 4.19
C ARG A 281 -14.57 14.24 2.93
N TYR A 282 -13.57 13.38 3.06
CA TYR A 282 -12.90 12.76 1.92
C TYR A 282 -12.74 11.26 2.11
N ILE A 283 -12.88 10.53 1.01
CA ILE A 283 -12.47 9.14 0.86
C ILE A 283 -11.05 9.15 0.28
N GLY A 284 -10.21 8.26 0.80
CA GLY A 284 -8.87 8.06 0.27
C GLY A 284 -8.21 6.81 0.83
N PRO A 285 -7.01 6.48 0.34
CA PRO A 285 -6.28 5.30 0.74
C PRO A 285 -5.86 5.38 2.21
N SER A 286 -5.95 4.27 2.92
CA SER A 286 -5.41 4.11 4.26
C SER A 286 -4.51 2.88 4.31
N VAL A 287 -3.27 3.09 4.75
CA VAL A 287 -2.22 2.06 4.72
C VAL A 287 -2.34 1.13 5.92
N SER A 288 -2.14 -0.15 5.67
CA SER A 288 -2.00 -1.22 6.64
C SER A 288 -0.63 -1.89 6.45
N TYR A 289 0.05 -2.14 7.56
CA TYR A 289 1.37 -2.76 7.59
C TYR A 289 1.26 -4.19 8.09
N GLN A 290 1.84 -5.14 7.35
CA GLN A 290 1.76 -6.56 7.61
C GLN A 290 3.17 -7.15 7.76
N PRO A 291 3.60 -7.49 8.99
CA PRO A 291 4.86 -8.18 9.19
C PRO A 291 4.74 -9.63 8.72
N VAL A 292 5.71 -10.10 7.94
CA VAL A 292 5.79 -11.50 7.52
C VAL A 292 7.07 -12.12 8.06
N SER A 293 6.91 -13.09 8.96
CA SER A 293 7.99 -13.86 9.53
C SER A 293 8.51 -14.91 8.56
N ARG A 294 9.80 -15.21 8.66
CA ARG A 294 10.45 -16.26 7.87
C ARG A 294 9.76 -17.61 8.05
N PHE A 295 9.52 -18.31 6.95
CA PHE A 295 9.10 -19.71 6.93
C PHE A 295 10.05 -20.54 6.06
N ALA A 296 10.12 -21.84 6.34
CA ALA A 296 10.98 -22.78 5.62
C ALA A 296 10.23 -23.46 4.47
N GLY A 297 10.95 -23.72 3.37
CA GLY A 297 10.42 -24.48 2.24
C GLY A 297 9.42 -23.73 1.36
N GLU A 298 8.66 -24.50 0.59
CA GLU A 298 7.56 -24.01 -0.24
C GLU A 298 6.28 -23.95 0.60
N LYS A 299 5.49 -22.88 0.40
CA LYS A 299 4.19 -22.70 1.04
C LYS A 299 3.14 -22.37 -0.02
N GLU A 300 1.94 -22.91 0.14
CA GLU A 300 0.80 -22.59 -0.74
C GLU A 300 0.47 -21.11 -0.64
N ILE A 301 0.33 -20.44 -1.78
CA ILE A 301 0.10 -18.99 -1.84
C ILE A 301 -1.20 -18.62 -1.13
N VAL A 302 -2.27 -19.38 -1.33
CA VAL A 302 -3.59 -19.14 -0.71
C VAL A 302 -3.61 -19.39 0.81
N SER A 303 -2.60 -20.08 1.34
CA SER A 303 -2.43 -20.28 2.79
C SER A 303 -1.68 -19.14 3.48
N LEU A 304 -1.26 -18.12 2.73
CA LEU A 304 -0.63 -16.92 3.28
C LEU A 304 -1.71 -15.97 3.83
N PRO A 305 -1.43 -15.23 4.92
CA PRO A 305 -2.36 -14.22 5.44
C PRO A 305 -2.61 -13.06 4.46
N LEU A 306 -1.65 -12.81 3.56
CA LEU A 306 -1.73 -11.86 2.46
C LEU A 306 -1.41 -12.64 1.18
N TYR A 307 -2.16 -12.48 0.08
CA TYR A 307 -1.77 -13.02 -1.23
C TYR A 307 -2.45 -12.26 -2.38
N PRO A 308 -1.86 -12.23 -3.60
CA PRO A 308 -2.49 -11.57 -4.74
C PRO A 308 -3.78 -12.28 -5.18
N CYS A 309 -4.82 -11.50 -5.49
CA CYS A 309 -6.17 -12.02 -5.78
C CYS A 309 -6.18 -13.04 -6.93
N GLU A 310 -5.26 -12.93 -7.88
CA GLU A 310 -5.13 -13.86 -9.03
C GLU A 310 -4.81 -15.31 -8.65
N TYR A 311 -4.30 -15.54 -7.43
CA TYR A 311 -3.98 -16.87 -6.93
C TYR A 311 -5.16 -17.53 -6.21
N LEU A 312 -6.29 -16.84 -6.04
CA LEU A 312 -7.49 -17.42 -5.44
C LEU A 312 -7.97 -18.69 -6.17
N LYS A 313 -7.71 -18.80 -7.48
CA LYS A 313 -7.97 -19.99 -8.31
C LYS A 313 -7.27 -21.28 -7.85
N PHE A 314 -6.26 -21.17 -6.98
CA PHE A 314 -5.57 -22.33 -6.41
C PHE A 314 -6.21 -22.82 -5.10
N ALA A 315 -7.24 -22.13 -4.59
CA ALA A 315 -8.01 -22.61 -3.45
C ALA A 315 -8.87 -23.81 -3.88
N GLU A 316 -8.83 -24.90 -3.09
CA GLU A 316 -9.50 -26.16 -3.43
C GLU A 316 -11.03 -26.02 -3.59
N ASP A 317 -11.64 -25.12 -2.82
CA ASP A 317 -13.10 -24.94 -2.73
C ASP A 317 -13.63 -23.80 -3.61
N VAL A 318 -12.81 -23.23 -4.51
CA VAL A 318 -13.19 -22.04 -5.29
C VAL A 318 -13.13 -22.32 -6.79
N THR A 319 -14.28 -22.24 -7.46
CA THR A 319 -14.37 -22.33 -8.92
C THR A 319 -14.09 -20.98 -9.59
N GLU A 320 -13.89 -20.96 -10.91
CA GLU A 320 -13.72 -19.70 -11.66
C GLU A 320 -14.95 -18.77 -11.55
N GLU A 321 -16.16 -19.34 -11.46
CA GLU A 321 -17.39 -18.57 -11.25
C GLU A 321 -17.40 -17.94 -9.86
N ASP A 322 -16.92 -18.65 -8.84
CA ASP A 322 -16.83 -18.14 -7.47
C ASP A 322 -15.85 -16.97 -7.37
N VAL A 323 -14.73 -16.98 -8.10
CA VAL A 323 -13.80 -15.84 -8.15
C VAL A 323 -14.50 -14.56 -8.63
N GLY A 324 -15.35 -14.68 -9.66
CA GLY A 324 -16.18 -13.58 -10.15
C GLY A 324 -17.19 -13.10 -9.09
N GLN A 325 -17.91 -14.04 -8.48
CA GLN A 325 -18.91 -13.74 -7.45
C GLN A 325 -18.30 -13.10 -6.20
N ILE A 326 -17.11 -13.52 -5.77
CA ILE A 326 -16.37 -12.94 -4.65
C ILE A 326 -15.99 -11.49 -4.97
N ARG A 327 -15.54 -11.22 -6.20
CA ARG A 327 -15.26 -9.84 -6.63
C ARG A 327 -16.53 -8.98 -6.61
N ASP A 328 -17.62 -9.49 -7.17
CA ASP A 328 -18.91 -8.78 -7.20
C ASP A 328 -19.45 -8.51 -5.79
N TYR A 329 -19.29 -9.47 -4.87
CA TYR A 329 -19.63 -9.30 -3.45
C TYR A 329 -18.88 -8.09 -2.84
N PHE A 330 -17.57 -7.98 -3.06
CA PHE A 330 -16.79 -6.86 -2.53
C PHE A 330 -17.17 -5.52 -3.17
N ILE A 331 -17.51 -5.51 -4.46
CA ILE A 331 -18.01 -4.31 -5.15
C ILE A 331 -19.36 -3.87 -4.56
N GLU A 332 -20.30 -4.78 -4.38
CA GLU A 332 -21.61 -4.47 -3.79
C GLU A 332 -21.48 -4.05 -2.32
N ARG A 333 -20.59 -4.69 -1.55
CA ARG A 333 -20.24 -4.25 -0.19
C ARG A 333 -19.66 -2.83 -0.21
N GLY A 334 -18.79 -2.50 -1.16
CA GLY A 334 -18.21 -1.17 -1.31
C GLY A 334 -19.26 -0.09 -1.64
N LYS A 335 -20.27 -0.41 -2.45
CA LYS A 335 -21.42 0.46 -2.72
C LYS A 335 -22.23 0.70 -1.43
N LYS A 336 -22.49 -0.36 -0.66
CA LYS A 336 -23.16 -0.26 0.65
C LYS A 336 -22.33 0.57 1.63
N TRP A 337 -21.01 0.39 1.67
CA TRP A 337 -20.10 1.18 2.50
C TRP A 337 -20.16 2.67 2.16
N LEU A 338 -20.21 3.04 0.88
CA LEU A 338 -20.37 4.44 0.49
C LEU A 338 -21.73 4.98 0.96
N GLN A 339 -22.80 4.20 0.79
CA GLN A 339 -24.15 4.57 1.22
C GLN A 339 -24.23 4.83 2.73
N THR A 340 -23.62 3.96 3.54
CA THR A 340 -23.57 4.10 5.01
C THR A 340 -22.72 5.29 5.43
N ARG A 341 -21.69 5.66 4.65
CA ARG A 341 -20.85 6.84 4.93
C ARG A 341 -21.49 8.18 4.52
N GLN A 342 -22.37 8.18 3.52
CA GLN A 342 -23.02 9.41 3.04
C GLN A 342 -24.26 9.81 3.82
N ASN A 343 -25.03 8.82 4.29
CA ASN A 343 -26.33 9.04 4.89
C ASN A 343 -26.39 8.39 6.28
N PRO A 344 -26.47 9.20 7.36
CA PRO A 344 -26.78 8.67 8.68
C PRO A 344 -28.13 7.97 8.65
N GLN A 345 -28.14 6.66 8.83
CA GLN A 345 -29.34 5.83 8.76
C GLN A 345 -29.24 4.61 9.68
N CYS A 346 -30.40 4.04 10.04
CA CYS A 346 -30.51 2.71 10.63
C CYS A 346 -30.22 1.63 9.58
N TYR A 347 -29.40 0.66 9.95
CA TYR A 347 -29.19 -0.57 9.21
C TYR A 347 -29.45 -1.76 10.14
N ASP A 348 -30.05 -2.83 9.60
CA ASP A 348 -29.96 -4.13 10.23
C ASP A 348 -28.53 -4.65 10.03
N PHE A 349 -27.83 -4.87 11.14
CA PHE A 349 -26.44 -5.31 11.14
C PHE A 349 -26.33 -6.70 11.76
N ASP A 350 -25.61 -7.55 11.05
CA ASP A 350 -25.21 -8.87 11.49
C ASP A 350 -23.71 -9.00 11.21
N GLY A 351 -22.92 -8.97 12.29
CA GLY A 351 -21.46 -8.93 12.19
C GLY A 351 -20.81 -8.89 13.56
N GLN A 352 -19.49 -8.72 13.61
CA GLN A 352 -18.74 -8.69 14.86
C GLN A 352 -18.30 -7.27 15.23
N THR A 353 -18.22 -6.99 16.53
CA THR A 353 -17.61 -5.76 17.04
C THR A 353 -16.12 -5.70 16.67
N THR A 354 -15.58 -4.49 16.49
CA THR A 354 -14.15 -4.29 16.16
C THR A 354 -13.24 -4.32 17.39
N THR A 355 -13.79 -3.96 18.56
CA THR A 355 -13.07 -3.95 19.85
C THR A 355 -12.90 -5.36 20.39
N LEU A 356 -11.75 -5.67 20.99
CA LEU A 356 -11.53 -6.95 21.67
C LEU A 356 -12.11 -6.92 23.10
N PRO A 357 -12.75 -8.01 23.57
CA PRO A 357 -13.09 -9.22 22.83
C PRO A 357 -14.19 -8.96 21.78
N ARG A 358 -14.06 -9.58 20.60
CA ARG A 358 -15.08 -9.43 19.55
C ARG A 358 -16.31 -10.23 19.90
N GLU A 359 -17.48 -9.61 19.75
CA GLU A 359 -18.75 -10.24 20.04
C GLU A 359 -19.62 -10.23 18.79
N GLN A 360 -20.35 -11.33 18.55
CA GLN A 360 -21.33 -11.38 17.48
C GLN A 360 -22.49 -10.44 17.83
N PHE A 361 -22.80 -9.54 16.92
CA PHE A 361 -23.83 -8.52 17.08
C PHE A 361 -24.85 -8.65 15.96
N ASN A 362 -26.10 -8.95 16.35
CA ASN A 362 -27.24 -9.01 15.45
C ASN A 362 -28.34 -8.09 15.99
N SER A 363 -28.30 -6.82 15.57
CA SER A 363 -29.26 -5.81 15.99
C SER A 363 -29.29 -4.65 14.99
N LEU A 364 -30.17 -3.69 15.25
CA LEU A 364 -30.18 -2.44 14.51
C LEU A 364 -29.00 -1.59 14.95
N VAL A 365 -28.22 -1.12 13.98
CA VAL A 365 -27.14 -0.16 14.20
C VAL A 365 -27.47 1.16 13.54
N TRP A 366 -27.00 2.24 14.14
CA TRP A 366 -27.07 3.58 13.56
C TRP A 366 -25.67 4.00 13.19
N VAL A 367 -25.45 4.16 11.89
CA VAL A 367 -24.18 4.60 11.35
C VAL A 367 -24.22 6.12 11.26
N ASP A 368 -23.36 6.81 12.01
CA ASP A 368 -23.16 8.25 11.86
C ASP A 368 -21.66 8.57 11.82
N PRO A 369 -21.09 8.67 10.61
CA PRO A 369 -19.67 8.95 10.44
C PRO A 369 -19.25 10.34 10.94
N GLU A 370 -20.16 11.32 10.93
CA GLU A 370 -19.84 12.70 11.36
C GLU A 370 -19.77 12.78 12.88
N GLN A 371 -20.70 12.10 13.53
CA GLN A 371 -20.65 11.96 14.96
C GLN A 371 -19.46 11.12 15.42
N PHE A 372 -19.08 10.10 14.64
CA PHE A 372 -17.94 9.23 14.99
C PHE A 372 -16.69 10.05 15.12
N VAL A 373 -16.43 10.89 14.12
CA VAL A 373 -15.28 11.80 14.11
C VAL A 373 -15.33 12.80 15.26
N THR A 374 -16.52 13.21 15.70
CA THR A 374 -16.69 14.15 16.83
C THR A 374 -16.46 13.48 18.19
N ASP A 375 -16.89 12.22 18.33
CA ASP A 375 -16.81 11.45 19.59
C ASP A 375 -15.51 10.66 19.72
N SER A 376 -14.82 10.38 18.61
CA SER A 376 -13.53 9.70 18.60
C SER A 376 -12.44 10.66 19.05
N ASP A 377 -11.67 10.27 20.07
CA ASP A 377 -10.35 10.86 20.28
C ASP A 377 -9.55 10.73 18.97
N GLU A 378 -8.79 11.76 18.58
CA GLU A 378 -8.04 11.85 17.32
C GLU A 378 -7.22 10.57 16.98
N GLN A 379 -6.87 9.78 18.01
CA GLN A 379 -6.14 8.51 17.90
C GLN A 379 -6.90 7.35 17.22
N ARG A 380 -8.23 7.38 17.10
CA ARG A 380 -9.01 6.26 16.51
C ARG A 380 -9.31 6.40 15.01
N SER A 381 -9.03 7.55 14.42
CA SER A 381 -9.24 7.75 12.98
C SER A 381 -8.07 7.16 12.19
N ARG A 382 -8.33 6.21 11.28
CA ARG A 382 -7.31 5.72 10.37
C ARG A 382 -6.81 6.88 9.52
N ILE A 383 -5.48 7.02 9.40
CA ILE A 383 -4.86 8.11 8.65
C ILE A 383 -5.12 7.86 7.16
N ILE A 384 -5.87 8.76 6.53
CA ILE A 384 -5.97 8.82 5.08
C ILE A 384 -4.68 9.42 4.56
N MET A 385 -4.06 8.74 3.59
CA MET A 385 -2.87 9.22 2.91
C MET A 385 -3.14 10.60 2.33
N SER A 386 -2.24 11.55 2.61
CA SER A 386 -2.36 12.91 2.08
C SER A 386 -1.96 12.99 0.61
N ASN A 387 -1.00 12.17 0.19
CA ASN A 387 -0.54 12.03 -1.19
C ASN A 387 0.00 10.62 -1.45
N PHE A 388 -0.19 10.10 -2.65
CA PHE A 388 0.59 8.97 -3.13
C PHE A 388 2.03 9.41 -3.44
N ARG A 389 3.00 8.56 -3.13
CA ARG A 389 4.35 8.64 -3.70
C ARG A 389 4.31 8.08 -5.13
N GLY A 390 3.52 8.72 -6.01
CA GLY A 390 3.25 8.24 -7.36
C GLY A 390 4.40 8.48 -8.33
N ALA A 391 4.34 7.81 -9.48
CA ALA A 391 5.29 8.01 -10.57
C ALA A 391 5.35 9.49 -10.96
N SER A 392 6.52 10.09 -10.77
CA SER A 392 6.82 11.39 -11.38
C SER A 392 6.84 11.14 -12.87
N GLY A 393 5.87 11.68 -13.60
CA GLY A 393 5.83 11.57 -15.06
C GLY A 393 7.15 12.01 -15.71
N PRO A 394 7.28 11.85 -17.04
CA PRO A 394 8.55 12.12 -17.74
C PRO A 394 9.10 13.52 -17.42
N LEU A 395 10.40 13.64 -17.14
CA LEU A 395 11.06 14.94 -17.01
C LEU A 395 11.27 15.63 -18.36
N LYS A 396 11.05 14.90 -19.45
CA LYS A 396 11.27 15.36 -20.83
C LYS A 396 12.69 15.85 -21.08
N LEU A 397 13.67 14.95 -20.96
CA LEU A 397 15.11 15.24 -21.17
C LEU A 397 15.47 15.81 -22.56
N CYS A 398 14.60 15.62 -23.55
CA CYS A 398 14.77 16.09 -24.91
C CYS A 398 13.42 16.55 -25.46
N SER A 399 13.40 17.60 -26.27
CA SER A 399 12.20 18.15 -26.92
C SER A 399 12.14 17.88 -28.43
N CYS A 400 12.98 16.99 -28.96
CA CYS A 400 12.96 16.66 -30.38
C CYS A 400 11.67 15.91 -30.76
N ALA A 401 11.19 16.10 -31.98
CA ALA A 401 9.96 15.48 -32.49
C ALA A 401 9.97 13.96 -32.31
N ARG A 402 11.12 13.34 -32.52
CA ARG A 402 11.32 11.90 -32.32
C ARG A 402 11.05 11.46 -30.88
N CYS A 403 11.56 12.17 -29.87
CA CYS A 403 11.27 11.80 -28.48
C CYS A 403 9.82 12.08 -28.11
N GLU A 404 9.19 13.09 -28.69
CA GLU A 404 7.76 13.31 -28.43
C GLU A 404 6.92 12.13 -28.95
N GLU A 405 7.21 11.63 -30.15
CA GLU A 405 6.52 10.48 -30.76
C GLU A 405 6.92 9.12 -30.14
N ASP A 406 8.20 8.80 -30.08
CA ASP A 406 8.70 7.47 -29.68
C ASP A 406 8.70 7.26 -28.15
N VAL A 407 8.80 8.34 -27.37
CA VAL A 407 9.01 8.29 -25.90
C VAL A 407 7.79 8.81 -25.15
N TYR A 408 7.49 10.11 -25.24
CA TYR A 408 6.56 10.74 -24.29
C TYR A 408 5.09 10.46 -24.59
N GLN A 409 4.72 10.26 -25.85
CA GLN A 409 3.36 9.84 -26.21
C GLN A 409 2.99 8.47 -25.61
N HIS A 410 3.99 7.63 -25.36
CA HIS A 410 3.85 6.30 -24.77
C HIS A 410 4.11 6.27 -23.26
N ALA A 411 4.31 7.43 -22.62
CA ALA A 411 4.57 7.48 -21.19
C ALA A 411 3.36 6.94 -20.40
N ALA A 412 3.66 6.06 -19.45
CA ALA A 412 2.67 5.47 -18.57
C ALA A 412 1.99 6.54 -17.73
N LYS A 413 0.67 6.40 -17.53
CA LYS A 413 -0.09 7.27 -16.65
C LYS A 413 0.03 6.74 -15.22
N ALA A 414 0.27 7.65 -14.27
CA ALA A 414 0.29 7.29 -12.87
C ALA A 414 -1.04 6.62 -12.46
N ARG A 415 -0.96 5.44 -11.86
CA ARG A 415 -2.16 4.75 -11.35
C ARG A 415 -2.62 5.35 -10.03
N PHE A 416 -3.90 5.14 -9.72
CA PHE A 416 -4.55 5.47 -8.45
C PHE A 416 -4.62 6.96 -8.10
N THR A 417 -4.28 7.87 -9.01
CA THR A 417 -4.45 9.32 -8.78
C THR A 417 -5.91 9.70 -8.53
N ASP A 418 -6.84 8.93 -9.08
CA ASP A 418 -8.30 9.04 -8.91
C ASP A 418 -8.83 8.46 -7.59
N PHE A 419 -8.02 7.69 -6.87
CA PHE A 419 -8.37 7.11 -5.56
C PHE A 419 -8.17 8.10 -4.40
N MET A 420 -7.62 9.29 -4.68
CA MET A 420 -7.29 10.32 -3.69
C MET A 420 -8.34 11.42 -3.64
N ASN A 421 -8.53 12.00 -2.44
CA ASN A 421 -9.30 13.23 -2.24
C ASN A 421 -10.74 13.18 -2.81
N ILE A 422 -11.35 11.99 -2.85
CA ILE A 422 -12.72 11.81 -3.34
C ILE A 422 -13.66 12.46 -2.32
N LYS A 423 -14.39 13.50 -2.74
CA LYS A 423 -15.29 14.27 -1.87
C LYS A 423 -16.52 13.44 -1.49
N LEU A 424 -16.63 13.06 -0.21
CA LEU A 424 -17.69 12.17 0.28
C LEU A 424 -19.11 12.74 0.09
N ARG A 425 -19.27 14.06 0.19
CA ARG A 425 -20.59 14.74 0.23
C ARG A 425 -21.07 15.32 -1.12
N SER A 426 -20.31 15.14 -2.20
CA SER A 426 -20.71 15.54 -3.56
C SER A 426 -21.26 14.34 -4.35
N ASP A 427 -21.57 14.52 -5.63
CA ASP A 427 -21.82 13.41 -6.55
C ASP A 427 -20.53 12.58 -6.69
N VAL A 428 -20.42 11.54 -5.86
CA VAL A 428 -19.27 10.63 -5.82
C VAL A 428 -19.31 9.75 -7.07
N LYS A 429 -18.32 9.93 -7.95
CA LYS A 429 -18.09 9.05 -9.10
C LYS A 429 -16.98 8.07 -8.75
N MET A 430 -17.36 6.92 -8.19
CA MET A 430 -16.45 5.79 -7.95
C MET A 430 -16.68 4.72 -9.02
N THR A 431 -15.59 4.05 -9.41
CA THR A 431 -15.64 2.89 -10.32
C THR A 431 -15.66 1.60 -9.52
N ASP A 432 -15.92 0.46 -10.17
CA ASP A 432 -15.89 -0.86 -9.53
C ASP A 432 -14.56 -1.16 -8.84
N ALA A 433 -13.44 -0.68 -9.39
CA ALA A 433 -12.13 -0.81 -8.75
C ALA A 433 -12.03 -0.02 -7.42
N HIS A 434 -12.72 1.13 -7.32
CA HIS A 434 -12.78 1.86 -6.06
C HIS A 434 -13.65 1.11 -5.04
N TYR A 435 -14.82 0.64 -5.45
CA TYR A 435 -15.74 -0.09 -4.57
C TYR A 435 -15.13 -1.39 -4.06
N PHE A 436 -14.41 -2.11 -4.93
CA PHE A 436 -13.75 -3.36 -4.59
C PHE A 436 -12.86 -3.22 -3.36
N VAL A 437 -12.07 -2.15 -3.24
CA VAL A 437 -11.11 -1.94 -2.14
C VAL A 437 -11.64 -1.06 -1.01
N CYS A 438 -12.96 -0.89 -0.84
CA CYS A 438 -13.50 -0.15 0.31
C CYS A 438 -13.26 -0.89 1.63
N SER A 439 -12.97 -0.18 2.72
CA SER A 439 -12.82 -0.76 4.05
C SER A 439 -14.08 -1.53 4.49
N PRO A 440 -13.95 -2.67 5.19
CA PRO A 440 -15.10 -3.37 5.77
C PRO A 440 -15.66 -2.65 7.01
N GLU A 441 -14.90 -1.71 7.59
CA GLU A 441 -15.28 -1.07 8.84
C GLU A 441 -16.34 0.01 8.62
N VAL A 442 -17.48 -0.22 9.27
CA VAL A 442 -18.55 0.74 9.47
C VAL A 442 -18.51 1.16 10.93
N TRP A 443 -18.41 2.45 11.18
CA TRP A 443 -18.35 2.98 12.55
C TRP A 443 -19.75 3.20 13.10
N ASP A 444 -20.12 2.37 14.06
CA ASP A 444 -21.36 2.47 14.83
C ASP A 444 -21.10 3.24 16.13
N ILE A 445 -22.07 4.04 16.58
CA ILE A 445 -21.93 4.81 17.84
C ILE A 445 -23.12 4.64 18.76
N PHE A 446 -24.33 4.43 18.23
CA PHE A 446 -25.50 4.83 19.01
C PHE A 446 -26.23 3.71 19.76
N PHE A 447 -26.50 2.57 19.13
CA PHE A 447 -27.24 1.49 19.81
C PHE A 447 -26.40 0.76 20.84
N GLN A 448 -25.08 0.65 20.61
CA GLN A 448 -24.12 0.12 21.56
C GLN A 448 -24.26 0.78 22.94
N LYS A 449 -24.22 2.11 23.00
CA LYS A 449 -24.27 2.82 24.28
C LYS A 449 -25.63 2.72 24.99
N LEU A 450 -26.72 2.62 24.22
CA LEU A 450 -28.08 2.57 24.77
C LEU A 450 -28.47 1.16 25.25
N GLU A 451 -28.04 0.12 24.54
CA GLU A 451 -28.30 -1.27 24.92
C GLU A 451 -27.29 -1.75 25.98
N GLU A 452 -25.99 -1.43 25.90
CA GLU A 452 -25.00 -1.81 26.92
C GLU A 452 -25.21 -1.09 28.27
N GLU A 453 -25.54 0.20 28.30
CA GLU A 453 -25.76 0.92 29.57
C GLU A 453 -27.07 0.48 30.27
N ARG A 454 -28.02 -0.12 29.53
CA ARG A 454 -29.41 -0.30 30.00
C ARG A 454 -30.09 -1.61 29.63
N GLU A 455 -29.33 -2.64 29.27
CA GLU A 455 -29.84 -3.98 28.90
C GLU A 455 -30.74 -4.58 30.01
N ALA A 456 -30.45 -4.26 31.27
CA ALA A 456 -31.22 -4.72 32.43
C ALA A 456 -32.59 -4.02 32.58
N THR A 457 -32.79 -2.82 32.01
CA THR A 457 -33.92 -1.94 32.34
C THR A 457 -34.87 -1.63 31.20
N ILE A 458 -34.46 -1.79 29.93
CA ILE A 458 -35.23 -1.31 28.78
C ILE A 458 -35.40 -2.40 27.69
N ARG A 459 -36.54 -2.38 26.99
CA ARG A 459 -36.84 -3.20 25.80
C ARG A 459 -37.47 -2.34 24.71
N ILE A 460 -36.89 -2.35 23.51
CA ILE A 460 -37.45 -1.65 22.34
C ILE A 460 -38.45 -2.60 21.64
N MET A 461 -39.69 -2.13 21.42
CA MET A 461 -40.68 -2.92 20.69
C MET A 461 -40.35 -3.03 19.20
N GLN A 462 -40.69 -4.16 18.56
CA GLN A 462 -40.48 -4.35 17.12
C GLN A 462 -41.21 -3.28 16.29
N SER A 463 -42.43 -2.90 16.67
CA SER A 463 -43.16 -1.80 16.03
C SER A 463 -42.44 -0.45 16.10
N THR A 464 -41.62 -0.24 17.14
CA THR A 464 -40.77 0.96 17.26
C THR A 464 -39.61 0.89 16.28
N LYS A 465 -38.99 -0.28 16.13
CA LYS A 465 -37.95 -0.55 15.13
C LYS A 465 -38.48 -0.28 13.71
N ASP A 466 -39.66 -0.80 13.39
CA ASP A 466 -40.33 -0.60 12.10
C ASP A 466 -40.65 0.88 11.85
N TYR A 467 -41.09 1.63 12.88
CA TYR A 467 -41.34 3.06 12.77
C TYR A 467 -40.06 3.85 12.51
N ILE A 468 -38.93 3.46 13.12
CA ILE A 468 -37.64 4.13 12.88
C ILE A 468 -37.16 3.95 11.43
N GLN A 469 -37.49 2.81 10.81
CA GLN A 469 -37.21 2.54 9.40
C GLN A 469 -38.20 3.21 8.43
N SER A 470 -39.24 3.87 8.94
CA SER A 470 -40.27 4.49 8.09
C SER A 470 -39.70 5.65 7.25
N GLU A 471 -40.28 5.82 6.05
CA GLU A 471 -39.98 6.93 5.15
C GLU A 471 -40.17 8.29 5.84
N GLU A 472 -41.12 8.34 6.78
CA GLU A 472 -41.43 9.50 7.60
C GLU A 472 -40.20 10.00 8.38
N LEU A 473 -39.48 9.10 9.05
CA LEU A 473 -38.28 9.42 9.84
C LEU A 473 -37.06 9.66 8.93
N ARG A 474 -36.91 8.87 7.86
CA ARG A 474 -35.85 9.06 6.86
C ARG A 474 -35.87 10.44 6.21
N SER A 475 -37.06 10.97 5.95
CA SER A 475 -37.25 12.30 5.35
C SER A 475 -36.73 13.46 6.21
N LEU A 476 -36.62 13.27 7.53
CA LEU A 476 -36.22 14.33 8.47
C LEU A 476 -34.71 14.58 8.51
N LYS A 477 -33.92 13.68 7.90
CA LYS A 477 -32.45 13.74 7.83
C LYS A 477 -31.82 14.15 9.15
N TRP A 478 -32.20 13.46 10.23
CA TRP A 478 -31.62 13.75 11.53
C TRP A 478 -30.14 13.40 11.56
N ASN A 479 -29.32 14.27 12.16
CA ASN A 479 -27.94 13.92 12.51
C ASN A 479 -27.90 13.15 13.84
N GLY A 480 -26.76 12.55 14.15
CA GLY A 480 -26.57 11.70 15.32
C GLY A 480 -26.96 12.40 16.61
N ARG A 481 -26.63 13.68 16.77
CA ARG A 481 -27.01 14.47 17.96
C ARG A 481 -28.53 14.67 18.07
N GLU A 482 -29.21 14.99 16.97
CA GLU A 482 -30.68 15.11 16.94
C GLU A 482 -31.35 13.78 17.35
N ILE A 483 -30.79 12.66 16.90
CA ILE A 483 -31.28 11.31 17.23
C ILE A 483 -31.02 10.97 18.69
N ARG A 484 -29.81 11.26 19.21
CA ARG A 484 -29.51 11.05 20.63
C ARG A 484 -30.52 11.76 21.51
N ASN A 485 -30.75 13.02 21.22
CA ASN A 485 -31.69 13.83 21.96
C ASN A 485 -33.11 13.24 21.83
N ALA A 486 -33.53 12.84 20.63
CA ALA A 486 -34.84 12.24 20.40
C ALA A 486 -35.04 10.93 21.17
N PHE A 487 -34.02 10.07 21.22
CA PHE A 487 -34.04 8.80 21.96
C PHE A 487 -33.94 9.01 23.48
N GLN A 488 -33.11 9.93 23.96
CA GLN A 488 -33.07 10.29 25.39
C GLN A 488 -34.44 10.80 25.87
N VAL A 489 -35.10 11.63 25.06
CA VAL A 489 -36.48 12.08 25.32
C VAL A 489 -37.44 10.89 25.29
N ALA A 490 -37.33 9.99 24.31
CA ALA A 490 -38.20 8.82 24.23
C ALA A 490 -38.02 7.85 25.41
N VAL A 491 -36.79 7.67 25.89
CA VAL A 491 -36.46 6.89 27.09
C VAL A 491 -37.06 7.57 28.32
N ALA A 492 -36.84 8.86 28.51
CA ALA A 492 -37.40 9.61 29.64
C ALA A 492 -38.95 9.56 29.65
N LEU A 493 -39.58 9.65 28.47
CA LEU A 493 -41.03 9.50 28.32
C LEU A 493 -41.50 8.07 28.65
N ALA A 494 -40.74 7.05 28.26
CA ALA A 494 -41.06 5.66 28.58
C ALA A 494 -40.91 5.38 30.09
N GLU A 495 -39.86 5.90 30.72
CA GLU A 495 -39.61 5.83 32.17
C GLU A 495 -40.72 6.52 32.96
N ALA A 496 -41.12 7.73 32.54
CA ALA A 496 -42.19 8.49 33.17
C ALA A 496 -43.55 7.78 33.09
N LYS A 497 -43.81 7.04 32.00
CA LYS A 497 -45.04 6.25 31.84
C LYS A 497 -45.02 4.92 32.57
N ALA A 498 -43.85 4.45 33.02
CA ALA A 498 -43.64 3.18 33.71
C ALA A 498 -44.23 1.96 32.98
N ASP A 499 -44.30 2.01 31.65
CA ASP A 499 -44.80 0.91 30.82
C ASP A 499 -43.78 -0.24 30.85
N LYS A 500 -44.04 -1.31 31.61
CA LYS A 500 -43.12 -2.43 31.78
C LYS A 500 -43.63 -3.70 31.09
N ASP A 501 -42.70 -4.49 30.57
CA ASP A 501 -42.96 -5.83 30.06
C ASP A 501 -43.14 -6.85 31.22
N PRO A 502 -43.57 -8.09 30.94
CA PRO A 502 -43.75 -9.11 31.98
C PRO A 502 -42.49 -9.46 32.77
N LYS A 503 -41.31 -9.08 32.26
CA LYS A 503 -40.00 -9.26 32.91
C LYS A 503 -39.54 -8.00 33.65
N GLY A 504 -40.40 -6.97 33.74
CA GLY A 504 -40.14 -5.73 34.47
C GLY A 504 -39.33 -4.68 33.69
N LYS A 505 -39.04 -4.90 32.40
CA LYS A 505 -38.28 -3.96 31.57
C LYS A 505 -39.16 -2.88 30.97
N ILE A 506 -38.70 -1.64 30.96
CA ILE A 506 -39.41 -0.48 30.41
C ILE A 506 -39.51 -0.61 28.89
N MET A 507 -40.73 -0.51 28.34
CA MET A 507 -41.02 -0.70 26.92
C MET A 507 -40.97 0.62 26.15
N ILE A 508 -40.08 0.72 25.17
CA ILE A 508 -40.08 1.84 24.22
C ILE A 508 -41.03 1.52 23.06
N LYS A 509 -42.14 2.27 23.01
CA LYS A 509 -43.20 2.19 21.98
C LYS A 509 -42.99 3.25 20.88
N PRO A 510 -43.60 3.08 19.69
CA PRO A 510 -43.51 4.06 18.60
C PRO A 510 -43.94 5.47 19.02
N ASP A 511 -44.93 5.56 19.91
CA ASP A 511 -45.47 6.82 20.40
C ASP A 511 -44.43 7.67 21.15
N HIS A 512 -43.43 7.05 21.77
CA HIS A 512 -42.35 7.76 22.47
C HIS A 512 -41.41 8.45 21.46
N ILE A 513 -41.16 7.82 20.32
CA ILE A 513 -40.35 8.39 19.23
C ILE A 513 -41.16 9.42 18.44
N LYS A 514 -42.45 9.16 18.19
CA LYS A 514 -43.36 10.11 17.51
C LYS A 514 -43.44 11.47 18.21
N ALA A 515 -43.42 11.49 19.54
CA ALA A 515 -43.39 12.73 20.31
C ALA A 515 -42.13 13.56 20.02
N SER A 516 -40.96 12.93 19.98
CA SER A 516 -39.70 13.59 19.60
C SER A 516 -39.71 14.04 18.13
N VAL A 517 -40.28 13.22 17.24
CA VAL A 517 -40.45 13.56 15.81
C VAL A 517 -41.27 14.82 15.62
N GLN A 518 -42.41 14.91 16.29
CA GLN A 518 -43.29 16.07 16.20
C GLN A 518 -42.60 17.33 16.71
N MET A 519 -41.88 17.24 17.83
CA MET A 519 -41.11 18.34 18.40
C MET A 519 -40.02 18.83 17.45
N SER A 520 -39.26 17.93 16.82
CA SER A 520 -38.24 18.31 15.84
C SER A 520 -38.84 18.93 14.58
N ARG A 521 -40.00 18.46 14.11
CA ARG A 521 -40.72 19.08 12.97
C ARG A 521 -41.16 20.49 13.29
N GLU A 522 -41.77 20.69 14.45
CA GLU A 522 -42.20 21.99 14.92
C GLU A 522 -41.01 22.93 15.08
N PHE A 523 -39.89 22.44 15.61
CA PHE A 523 -38.66 23.22 15.73
C PHE A 523 -38.07 23.60 14.37
N LYS A 524 -37.90 22.64 13.44
CA LYS A 524 -37.40 22.92 12.08
C LYS A 524 -38.34 23.87 11.33
N SER A 525 -39.66 23.71 11.48
CA SER A 525 -40.65 24.65 10.92
C SER A 525 -40.58 26.03 11.57
N TYR A 526 -40.36 26.10 12.89
CA TYR A 526 -40.26 27.35 13.63
C TYR A 526 -39.01 28.12 13.21
N ILE A 527 -37.84 27.48 13.16
CA ILE A 527 -36.59 28.06 12.67
C ILE A 527 -36.77 28.56 11.23
N THR A 528 -37.33 27.75 10.34
CA THR A 528 -37.56 28.14 8.94
C THR A 528 -38.50 29.35 8.82
N LYS A 529 -39.55 29.42 9.67
CA LYS A 529 -40.50 30.56 9.70
C LYS A 529 -39.90 31.82 10.33
N LEU A 530 -39.13 31.69 11.40
CA LEU A 530 -38.48 32.79 12.11
C LEU A 530 -37.42 33.46 11.25
N HIS A 531 -36.70 32.67 10.46
CA HIS A 531 -35.49 33.09 9.76
C HIS A 531 -35.65 33.24 8.24
N LYS A 532 -36.79 32.80 7.67
CA LYS A 532 -37.10 32.80 6.23
C LYS A 532 -36.02 32.17 5.32
N GLN A 533 -35.07 31.44 5.91
CA GLN A 533 -33.96 30.76 5.25
C GLN A 533 -33.66 29.45 5.98
N ASP A 534 -33.07 28.51 5.25
CA ASP A 534 -32.61 27.23 5.81
C ASP A 534 -31.53 27.48 6.89
N PRO A 535 -31.57 26.80 8.05
CA PRO A 535 -30.59 26.98 9.13
C PRO A 535 -29.13 26.83 8.69
N SER A 536 -28.85 26.02 7.67
CA SER A 536 -27.50 25.88 7.09
C SER A 536 -27.06 27.15 6.37
N LYS A 537 -27.98 27.83 5.66
CA LYS A 537 -27.72 29.11 4.97
C LYS A 537 -27.56 30.26 5.95
N MET A 538 -28.26 30.20 7.08
CA MET A 538 -28.15 31.23 8.12
C MET A 538 -26.89 31.09 8.97
N ALA A 539 -26.43 29.87 9.25
CA ALA A 539 -25.14 29.65 9.91
C ALA A 539 -23.97 30.27 9.13
N ALA A 540 -24.05 30.22 7.78
CA ALA A 540 -23.12 30.91 6.89
C ALA A 540 -23.30 32.45 6.93
N SER A 541 -24.54 32.96 6.93
CA SER A 541 -24.78 34.42 6.95
C SER A 541 -24.41 35.11 8.28
N LEU A 542 -24.44 34.36 9.39
CA LEU A 542 -24.08 34.84 10.73
C LEU A 542 -22.58 34.73 11.04
N GLY A 543 -21.77 34.20 10.12
CA GLY A 543 -20.32 34.04 10.31
C GLY A 543 -19.92 32.94 11.30
N ASN A 544 -20.87 32.12 11.75
CA ASN A 544 -20.62 30.97 12.64
C ASN A 544 -20.06 29.75 11.89
N ARG A 545 -20.01 29.83 10.55
CA ARG A 545 -19.43 28.87 9.62
C ARG A 545 -18.84 29.65 8.45
N ASP A 546 -17.53 29.54 8.21
CA ASP A 546 -16.85 30.18 7.07
C ASP A 546 -16.76 29.19 5.90
N ASP A 547 -17.79 29.21 5.04
CA ASP A 547 -17.85 28.41 3.82
C ASP A 547 -16.88 28.89 2.72
N SER A 548 -16.23 30.04 2.94
CA SER A 548 -15.26 30.68 2.07
C SER A 548 -13.81 30.47 2.51
N TYR A 549 -13.57 29.81 3.64
CA TYR A 549 -12.23 29.54 4.15
C TYR A 549 -11.45 28.64 3.17
N GLY A 550 -10.48 29.24 2.47
CA GLY A 550 -9.68 28.57 1.44
C GLY A 550 -10.12 28.83 -0.01
N ILE A 551 -11.13 29.68 -0.25
CA ILE A 551 -11.49 30.13 -1.60
C ILE A 551 -10.97 31.57 -1.77
N GLU A 552 -9.97 31.77 -2.62
CA GLU A 552 -9.49 33.12 -2.95
C GLU A 552 -10.62 33.95 -3.60
N PRO A 553 -10.80 35.22 -3.20
CA PRO A 553 -11.84 36.05 -3.78
C PRO A 553 -11.48 36.38 -5.24
N GLN A 554 -12.32 35.93 -6.17
CA GLN A 554 -12.25 36.43 -7.54
C GLN A 554 -12.48 37.95 -7.52
N LYS A 555 -11.48 38.69 -8.02
CA LYS A 555 -11.50 40.15 -8.14
C LYS A 555 -12.80 40.61 -8.80
N ALA A 556 -13.60 41.35 -8.04
CA ALA A 556 -14.75 42.05 -8.56
C ALA A 556 -14.30 43.01 -9.67
N THR A 557 -14.68 42.72 -10.91
CA THR A 557 -14.56 43.66 -12.02
C THR A 557 -15.60 44.77 -11.85
N ALA A 558 -15.12 45.98 -11.60
CA ALA A 558 -15.91 47.19 -11.68
C ALA A 558 -16.40 47.42 -13.13
N ARG A 559 -17.71 47.66 -13.27
CA ARG A 559 -18.44 48.42 -14.31
C ARG A 559 -19.92 48.12 -14.04
N GLY A 560 -20.81 49.07 -13.77
CA GLY A 560 -20.97 50.39 -14.34
C GLY A 560 -22.44 50.48 -14.78
N GLU A 561 -23.19 51.33 -14.09
CA GLU A 561 -24.42 52.00 -14.50
C GLU A 561 -25.59 51.23 -15.15
N LYS A 562 -26.76 51.43 -14.54
CA LYS A 562 -28.09 51.25 -15.16
C LYS A 562 -28.16 52.00 -16.49
N LYS A 563 -28.72 51.35 -17.52
CA LYS A 563 -29.64 51.95 -18.50
C LYS A 563 -30.44 50.84 -19.19
N TYR A 564 -31.75 50.89 -18.93
CA TYR A 564 -32.91 50.22 -19.54
C TYR A 564 -32.81 48.75 -19.93
#